data_AF-A0A1Z4IIY6-F1
#
_entry.id   AF-A0A1Z4IIY6-F1
#
_cell.length_a   1.000
_cell.length_b   1.000
_cell.length_c   1.000
_cell.angle_alpha   90.00
_cell.angle_beta   90.00
_cell.angle_gamma   90.00
#
_symmetry.space_group_name_H-M   'P 1'
#
loop_
_entity.id
_entity.type
_entity.pdbx_description
1 polymer ?
#
loop_
_entity_poly.entity_id
_entity_poly.type
_entity_poly.pdbx_seq_one_letter_code
_entity_poly.pdbx_strand_id
1 'polypeptide(L)'
;MRIIIQETTISDFTIIQELSQNHIISLGNFVDIQQPIPEVISKFETLSQKRKKLRNLGIYSIINFKNLYTNLSHNYCLQITRKYIYSIGWHDLQYVCFFDILPRNIFIHIVFNRVTPNNQLIATDCIGATWQQYEILHQACSRIIEQSPHYLSSHKQTLSYV
;
A
#
# COMPACT_ATOMS: atom_id res chain seq x y z
N MET A 1 12.30 2.80 -13.95
CA MET A 1 11.45 2.28 -12.86
C MET A 1 10.43 1.32 -13.45
N ARG A 2 10.34 0.10 -12.92
CA ARG A 2 9.30 -0.88 -13.25
C ARG A 2 8.41 -1.07 -12.02
N ILE A 3 7.10 -1.08 -12.21
CA ILE A 3 6.13 -1.33 -11.15
C ILE A 3 5.51 -2.71 -11.40
N ILE A 4 5.35 -3.51 -10.35
CA ILE A 4 4.63 -4.78 -10.37
C ILE A 4 3.60 -4.73 -9.25
N ILE A 5 2.36 -5.06 -9.55
CA ILE A 5 1.28 -5.16 -8.57
C ILE A 5 0.80 -6.62 -8.57
N GLN A 6 0.75 -7.23 -7.40
CA GLN A 6 0.19 -8.56 -7.20
C GLN A 6 -0.93 -8.44 -6.17
N GLU A 7 -2.08 -9.04 -6.46
CA GLU A 7 -3.24 -9.00 -5.58
C GLU A 7 -3.79 -10.41 -5.43
N THR A 8 -4.09 -10.82 -4.20
CA THR A 8 -4.64 -12.13 -3.88
C THR A 8 -5.73 -12.03 -2.82
N THR A 9 -6.66 -12.97 -2.83
CA THR A 9 -7.58 -13.15 -1.70
C THR A 9 -6.90 -13.88 -0.56
N ILE A 10 -7.23 -13.51 0.68
CA ILE A 10 -6.79 -14.22 1.88
C ILE A 10 -8.00 -14.74 2.67
N SER A 11 -7.87 -15.92 3.27
CA SER A 11 -8.89 -16.59 4.09
C SER A 11 -8.83 -16.22 5.57
N ASP A 12 -7.74 -15.60 5.99
CA ASP A 12 -7.44 -15.18 7.35
C ASP A 12 -6.45 -14.02 7.32
N PHE A 13 -6.11 -13.47 8.48
CA PHE A 13 -5.21 -12.34 8.61
C PHE A 13 -3.84 -12.72 9.17
N THR A 14 -3.44 -13.99 9.11
CA THR A 14 -2.11 -14.46 9.57
C THR A 14 -0.96 -13.78 8.84
N ILE A 15 -1.17 -13.37 7.59
CA ILE A 15 -0.20 -12.57 6.80
C ILE A 15 0.22 -11.27 7.51
N ILE A 16 -0.65 -10.66 8.33
CA ILE A 16 -0.28 -9.48 9.15
C ILE A 16 0.77 -9.87 10.18
N GLN A 17 0.62 -11.03 10.81
CA GLN A 17 1.60 -11.57 11.76
C GLN A 17 2.92 -11.90 11.06
N GLU A 18 2.88 -12.56 9.91
CA GLU A 18 4.08 -12.90 9.14
C GLU A 18 4.86 -11.66 8.70
N LEU A 19 4.17 -10.65 8.18
CA LEU A 19 4.80 -9.40 7.78
C LEU A 19 5.42 -8.67 8.97
N SER A 20 4.75 -8.69 10.13
CA SER A 20 5.24 -8.02 11.34
C SER A 20 6.54 -8.59 11.93
N GLN A 21 6.93 -9.81 11.55
CA GLN A 21 8.17 -10.41 12.01
C GLN A 21 9.40 -9.69 11.45
N ASN A 22 9.30 -9.14 10.24
CA ASN A 22 10.40 -8.52 9.51
C ASN A 22 10.15 -7.06 9.13
N HIS A 23 8.93 -6.55 9.30
CA HIS A 23 8.54 -5.22 8.87
C HIS A 23 7.69 -4.51 9.93
N ILE A 24 7.81 -3.18 9.98
CA ILE A 24 7.00 -2.34 10.87
C ILE A 24 5.76 -1.85 10.11
N ILE A 25 4.60 -1.87 10.77
CA ILE A 25 3.38 -1.26 10.23
C ILE A 25 3.63 0.24 10.05
N SER A 26 3.48 0.70 8.81
CA SER A 26 3.81 2.07 8.42
C SER A 26 2.56 2.94 8.27
N LEU A 27 1.41 2.34 7.95
CA LEU A 27 0.14 3.02 7.74
C LEU A 27 -1.01 2.08 8.08
N GLY A 28 -2.12 2.63 8.56
CA GLY A 28 -3.36 1.88 8.72
C GLY A 28 -4.58 2.79 8.75
N ASN A 29 -5.75 2.19 8.57
CA ASN A 29 -7.04 2.85 8.63
C ASN A 29 -8.08 1.94 9.32
N PHE A 30 -8.97 2.53 10.13
CA PHE A 30 -9.90 1.80 11.02
C PHE A 30 -9.22 0.77 11.94
N VAL A 31 -7.95 1.01 12.28
CA VAL A 31 -7.14 0.23 13.19
C VAL A 31 -6.07 1.13 13.79
N ASP A 32 -5.73 0.89 15.05
CA ASP A 32 -4.62 1.59 15.69
C ASP A 32 -3.35 0.77 15.47
N ILE A 33 -2.42 1.32 14.69
CA ILE A 33 -1.18 0.65 14.30
C ILE A 33 -0.13 0.63 15.42
N GLN A 34 -0.36 1.35 16.52
CA GLN A 34 0.51 1.32 17.70
C GLN A 34 0.18 0.15 18.63
N GLN A 35 -0.95 -0.52 18.43
CA GLN A 35 -1.33 -1.69 19.21
C GLN A 35 -0.48 -2.91 18.87
N PRO A 36 -0.36 -3.87 19.81
CA PRO A 36 0.23 -5.17 19.54
C PRO A 36 -0.40 -5.84 18.32
N ILE A 37 0.41 -6.55 17.53
CA ILE A 37 -0.02 -7.23 16.29
C ILE A 37 -1.24 -8.16 16.51
N PRO A 38 -1.35 -8.94 17.60
CA PRO A 38 -2.55 -9.73 17.87
C PRO A 38 -3.83 -8.89 18.00
N GLU A 39 -3.75 -7.67 18.55
CA GLU A 39 -4.90 -6.76 18.65
C GLU A 39 -5.28 -6.18 17.28
N VAL A 40 -4.29 -5.84 16.45
CA VAL A 40 -4.50 -5.43 15.05
C VAL A 40 -5.24 -6.54 14.29
N ILE A 41 -4.78 -7.79 14.39
CA ILE A 41 -5.41 -8.95 13.74
C ILE A 41 -6.83 -9.16 14.26
N SER A 42 -7.03 -9.11 15.58
CA SER A 42 -8.35 -9.25 16.20
C SER A 42 -9.35 -8.19 15.71
N LYS A 43 -8.90 -6.95 15.48
CA LYS A 43 -9.73 -5.89 14.87
C LYS A 43 -10.14 -6.20 13.43
N PHE A 44 -9.28 -6.84 12.64
CA PHE A 44 -9.63 -7.29 11.29
C PHE A 44 -10.64 -8.44 11.33
N GLU A 45 -10.38 -9.44 12.17
CA GLU A 45 -11.29 -10.58 12.36
C GLU A 45 -12.67 -10.14 12.82
N THR A 46 -12.73 -9.23 13.81
CA THR A 46 -13.99 -8.68 14.34
C THR A 46 -14.84 -8.04 13.23
N LEU A 47 -14.20 -7.29 12.33
CA LEU A 47 -14.93 -6.65 11.22
C LEU A 47 -15.42 -7.70 10.21
N SER A 48 -14.58 -8.68 9.85
CA SER A 48 -14.96 -9.73 8.90
C SER A 48 -16.05 -10.67 9.45
N GLN A 49 -16.05 -10.93 10.77
CA GLN A 49 -17.03 -11.79 11.45
C GLN A 49 -18.46 -11.22 11.43
N LYS A 50 -18.65 -9.92 11.13
CA LYS A 50 -19.98 -9.37 10.81
C LYS A 50 -20.66 -10.10 9.65
N ARG A 51 -19.89 -10.82 8.82
CA ARG A 51 -20.35 -11.68 7.72
C ARG A 51 -19.91 -13.14 7.94
N LYS A 52 -20.65 -13.87 8.79
CA LYS A 52 -20.38 -15.25 9.29
C LYS A 52 -20.14 -16.38 8.25
N LYS A 53 -20.25 -16.14 6.94
CA LYS A 53 -20.08 -17.15 5.88
C LYS A 53 -19.05 -16.76 4.81
N LEU A 54 -18.27 -15.72 5.07
CA LEU A 54 -17.28 -15.23 4.12
C LEU A 54 -16.06 -16.16 4.10
N ARG A 55 -15.69 -16.68 2.92
CA ARG A 55 -14.50 -17.54 2.76
C ARG A 55 -13.21 -16.74 2.56
N ASN A 56 -13.28 -15.66 1.79
CA ASN A 56 -12.17 -14.77 1.50
C ASN A 56 -12.37 -13.50 2.32
N LEU A 57 -11.67 -13.39 3.46
CA LEU A 57 -11.86 -12.33 4.44
C LEU A 57 -11.20 -11.01 4.02
N GLY A 58 -10.11 -11.09 3.27
CA GLY A 58 -9.33 -9.92 2.89
C GLY A 58 -8.79 -9.96 1.46
N ILE A 59 -8.14 -8.87 1.08
CA ILE A 59 -7.33 -8.74 -0.12
C ILE A 59 -5.92 -8.39 0.34
N TYR A 60 -4.92 -9.13 -0.13
CA TYR A 60 -3.53 -8.84 0.08
C TYR A 60 -2.93 -8.33 -1.24
N SER A 61 -2.33 -7.14 -1.20
CA SER A 61 -1.70 -6.50 -2.34
C SER A 61 -0.22 -6.26 -2.06
N ILE A 62 0.63 -6.59 -3.03
CA ILE A 62 2.06 -6.28 -3.01
C ILE A 62 2.34 -5.36 -4.19
N ILE A 63 2.86 -4.17 -3.90
CA ILE A 63 3.34 -3.24 -4.92
C ILE A 63 4.86 -3.24 -4.84
N ASN A 64 5.50 -3.62 -5.93
CA ASN A 64 6.95 -3.68 -6.05
C ASN A 64 7.45 -2.65 -7.05
N PHE A 65 8.22 -1.68 -6.56
CA PHE A 65 8.97 -0.74 -7.38
C PHE A 65 10.38 -1.28 -7.58
N LYS A 66 10.71 -1.67 -8.82
CA LYS A 66 12.05 -2.15 -9.21
C LYS A 66 12.83 -1.10 -9.97
N ASN A 67 14.14 -1.16 -9.84
CA ASN A 67 15.09 -0.33 -10.58
C ASN A 67 14.77 1.16 -10.42
N LEU A 68 14.60 1.58 -9.17
CA LEU A 68 14.50 2.99 -8.83
C LEU A 68 15.85 3.66 -9.04
N TYR A 69 15.84 4.80 -9.75
CA TYR A 69 17.04 5.62 -9.97
C TYR A 69 17.39 6.48 -8.74
N THR A 70 16.44 6.63 -7.83
CA THR A 70 16.60 7.36 -6.57
C THR A 70 16.02 6.54 -5.43
N ASN A 71 16.64 6.64 -4.24
CA ASN A 71 16.11 6.00 -3.05
C ASN A 71 14.92 6.81 -2.54
N LEU A 72 13.73 6.19 -2.48
CA LEU A 72 12.58 6.83 -1.87
C LEU A 72 12.66 6.64 -0.35
N SER A 73 12.54 7.75 0.38
CA SER A 73 12.44 7.73 1.83
C SER A 73 11.13 7.10 2.28
N HIS A 74 11.07 6.68 3.55
CA HIS A 74 9.85 6.20 4.18
C HIS A 74 8.68 7.19 4.02
N ASN A 75 8.93 8.49 4.16
CA ASN A 75 7.91 9.53 3.99
C ASN A 75 7.34 9.58 2.56
N TYR A 76 8.19 9.39 1.55
CA TYR A 76 7.73 9.30 0.16
C TYR A 76 6.91 8.04 -0.09
N CYS A 77 7.31 6.90 0.48
CA CYS A 77 6.50 5.67 0.42
C CYS A 77 5.12 5.86 1.06
N LEU A 78 5.02 6.57 2.19
CA LEU A 78 3.74 6.92 2.82
C LEU A 78 2.86 7.74 1.87
N GLN A 79 3.41 8.77 1.24
CA GLN A 79 2.66 9.63 0.31
C GLN A 79 2.18 8.88 -0.93
N ILE A 80 3.04 8.04 -1.54
CA ILE A 80 2.69 7.20 -2.67
C ILE A 80 1.55 6.26 -2.29
N THR A 81 1.68 5.57 -1.15
CA THR A 81 0.67 4.61 -0.68
C THR A 81 -0.67 5.28 -0.42
N ARG A 82 -0.69 6.41 0.29
CA ARG A 82 -1.92 7.18 0.54
C ARG A 82 -2.60 7.62 -0.75
N LYS A 83 -1.82 8.17 -1.68
CA LYS A 83 -2.36 8.62 -2.97
C LYS A 83 -2.89 7.44 -3.77
N TYR A 84 -2.19 6.31 -3.79
CA TYR A 84 -2.63 5.09 -4.46
C TYR A 84 -3.98 4.61 -3.91
N ILE A 85 -4.06 4.36 -2.60
CA ILE A 85 -5.27 3.86 -1.93
C ILE A 85 -6.45 4.82 -2.15
N TYR A 86 -6.22 6.13 -2.05
CA TYR A 86 -7.26 7.12 -2.33
C TYR A 86 -7.75 7.08 -3.77
N SER A 87 -6.82 7.01 -4.73
CA SER A 87 -7.14 7.08 -6.16
C SER A 87 -7.83 5.82 -6.69
N ILE A 88 -7.59 4.65 -6.07
CA ILE A 88 -8.34 3.42 -6.38
C ILE A 88 -9.70 3.35 -5.64
N GLY A 89 -10.01 4.34 -4.81
CA GLY A 89 -11.28 4.43 -4.08
C GLY A 89 -11.37 3.54 -2.86
N TRP A 90 -10.24 3.10 -2.28
CA TRP A 90 -10.20 2.12 -1.18
C TRP A 90 -9.76 2.75 0.17
N HIS A 91 -9.81 4.07 0.26
CA HIS A 91 -9.35 4.84 1.42
C HIS A 91 -10.28 4.75 2.64
N ASP A 92 -11.51 4.33 2.45
CA ASP A 92 -12.52 4.13 3.49
C ASP A 92 -12.56 2.67 4.00
N LEU A 93 -11.69 1.81 3.47
CA LEU A 93 -11.57 0.43 3.92
C LEU A 93 -10.71 0.31 5.18
N GLN A 94 -10.92 -0.76 5.94
CA GLN A 94 -9.97 -1.15 6.97
C GLN A 94 -8.75 -1.78 6.30
N TYR A 95 -7.57 -1.22 6.56
CA TYR A 95 -6.32 -1.74 6.00
C TYR A 95 -5.11 -1.45 6.88
N VAL A 96 -4.04 -2.20 6.65
CA VAL A 96 -2.68 -1.95 7.18
C VAL A 96 -1.67 -2.07 6.06
N CYS A 97 -0.59 -1.29 6.16
CA CYS A 97 0.52 -1.32 5.21
C CYS A 97 1.86 -1.56 5.92
N PHE A 98 2.72 -2.33 5.28
CA PHE A 98 4.12 -2.54 5.67
C PHE A 98 5.02 -2.13 4.50
N PHE A 99 6.15 -1.50 4.81
CA PHE A 99 7.13 -1.13 3.80
C PHE A 99 8.42 -1.91 4.02
N ASP A 100 8.92 -2.50 2.94
CA ASP A 100 10.29 -2.97 2.83
C ASP A 100 11.03 -2.07 1.83
N ILE A 101 11.96 -1.26 2.35
CA ILE A 101 12.69 -0.25 1.57
C ILE A 101 14.12 -0.73 1.41
N LEU A 102 14.40 -1.38 0.30
CA LEU A 102 15.73 -1.85 -0.08
C LEU A 102 16.38 -0.87 -1.07
N PRO A 103 17.71 -0.90 -1.22
CA PRO A 103 18.37 -0.15 -2.28
C PRO A 103 17.76 -0.49 -3.65
N ARG A 104 17.26 0.54 -4.35
CA ARG A 104 16.62 0.47 -5.68
C ARG A 104 15.35 -0.39 -5.80
N ASN A 105 14.91 -1.07 -4.74
CA ASN A 105 13.72 -1.91 -4.73
C ASN A 105 12.85 -1.60 -3.52
N ILE A 106 11.55 -1.39 -3.71
CA ILE A 106 10.63 -1.12 -2.61
C ILE A 106 9.44 -2.03 -2.73
N PHE A 107 9.07 -2.68 -1.62
CA PHE A 107 7.85 -3.46 -1.49
C PHE A 107 6.90 -2.74 -0.54
N ILE A 108 5.68 -2.56 -1.01
CA ILE A 108 4.57 -2.04 -0.21
C ILE A 108 3.55 -3.17 -0.11
N HIS A 109 3.46 -3.72 1.09
CA HIS A 109 2.51 -4.77 1.43
C HIS A 109 1.27 -4.10 2.00
N ILE A 110 0.09 -4.39 1.45
CA ILE A 110 -1.17 -3.82 1.91
C ILE A 110 -2.15 -4.95 2.16
N VAL A 111 -2.72 -5.00 3.35
CA VAL A 111 -3.76 -5.97 3.72
C VAL A 111 -5.04 -5.21 3.95
N PHE A 112 -6.05 -5.48 3.12
CA PHE A 112 -7.40 -4.91 3.22
C PHE A 112 -8.37 -5.92 3.80
N ASN A 113 -9.31 -5.46 4.60
CA ASN A 113 -10.51 -6.21 4.92
C ASN A 113 -11.51 -6.12 3.76
N ARG A 114 -12.11 -7.23 3.35
CA ARG A 114 -13.18 -7.21 2.34
C ARG A 114 -14.51 -6.73 2.89
N VAL A 115 -14.71 -6.83 4.19
CA VAL A 115 -15.89 -6.27 4.85
C VAL A 115 -15.59 -4.81 5.16
N THR A 116 -16.39 -3.90 4.62
CA THR A 116 -16.24 -2.46 4.86
C THR A 116 -16.73 -2.10 6.27
N PRO A 117 -16.30 -0.96 6.84
CA PRO A 117 -16.85 -0.46 8.11
C PRO A 117 -18.38 -0.35 8.12
N ASN A 118 -18.97 -0.07 6.95
CA ASN A 118 -20.41 0.01 6.71
C ASN A 118 -21.08 -1.36 6.45
N ASN A 119 -20.37 -2.46 6.72
CA ASN A 119 -20.83 -3.85 6.54
C ASN A 119 -21.18 -4.20 5.07
N GLN A 120 -20.59 -3.51 4.10
CA GLN A 120 -20.65 -3.90 2.68
C GLN A 120 -19.52 -4.88 2.37
N LEU A 121 -19.60 -5.56 1.23
CA LEU A 121 -18.60 -6.54 0.81
C LEU A 121 -17.97 -6.11 -0.52
N ILE A 122 -16.64 -6.03 -0.53
CA ILE A 122 -15.87 -5.80 -1.74
C ILE A 122 -15.89 -7.07 -2.57
N ALA A 123 -16.30 -7.01 -3.84
CA ALA A 123 -16.32 -8.16 -4.73
C ALA A 123 -14.89 -8.67 -5.02
N THR A 124 -14.69 -9.96 -5.31
CA THR A 124 -13.35 -10.52 -5.60
C THR A 124 -12.93 -10.35 -7.05
N ASP A 125 -13.84 -9.98 -7.93
CA ASP A 125 -13.59 -9.69 -9.35
C ASP A 125 -12.78 -8.39 -9.55
N CYS A 126 -12.72 -7.52 -8.54
CA CYS A 126 -11.84 -6.35 -8.53
C CYS A 126 -10.36 -6.71 -8.27
N ILE A 127 -10.04 -7.99 -8.04
CA ILE A 127 -8.69 -8.46 -7.80
C ILE A 127 -8.01 -8.71 -9.14
N GLY A 128 -6.88 -8.04 -9.34
CA GLY A 128 -6.14 -8.07 -10.58
C GLY A 128 -5.74 -6.66 -10.95
N ALA A 129 -4.44 -6.45 -11.06
CA ALA A 129 -3.88 -5.15 -11.36
C ALA A 129 -4.37 -4.62 -12.72
N THR A 130 -5.19 -3.58 -12.69
CA THR A 130 -5.65 -2.85 -13.86
C THR A 130 -4.58 -1.89 -14.34
N TRP A 131 -4.60 -1.57 -15.63
CA TRP A 131 -3.71 -0.54 -16.20
C TRP A 131 -3.84 0.81 -15.47
N GLN A 132 -5.04 1.17 -15.01
CA GLN A 132 -5.30 2.38 -14.23
C GLN A 132 -4.51 2.41 -12.91
N GLN A 133 -4.40 1.27 -12.21
CA GLN A 133 -3.58 1.18 -10.99
C GLN A 133 -2.09 1.45 -11.27
N TYR A 134 -1.57 0.97 -12.40
CA TYR A 134 -0.19 1.28 -12.81
C TYR A 134 -0.02 2.77 -13.11
N GLU A 135 -0.95 3.39 -13.83
CA GLU A 135 -0.90 4.83 -14.11
C GLU A 135 -0.90 5.67 -12.84
N ILE A 136 -1.79 5.35 -11.88
CA ILE A 136 -1.89 6.04 -10.59
C ILE A 136 -0.52 6.01 -9.88
N LEU A 137 0.12 4.85 -9.81
CA LEU A 137 1.43 4.70 -9.16
C LEU A 137 2.54 5.42 -9.91
N HIS A 138 2.56 5.34 -11.25
CA HIS A 138 3.51 6.08 -12.07
C HIS A 138 3.38 7.59 -11.83
N GLN A 139 2.17 8.14 -11.86
CA GLN A 139 1.92 9.56 -11.60
C GLN A 139 2.22 9.96 -10.15
N ALA A 140 1.98 9.08 -9.17
CA ALA A 140 2.35 9.32 -7.78
C ALA A 140 3.88 9.42 -7.61
N CYS A 141 4.62 8.48 -8.18
CA CYS A 141 6.07 8.46 -8.13
C CYS A 141 6.70 9.63 -8.89
N SER A 142 6.28 9.92 -10.13
CA SER A 142 6.87 11.00 -10.92
C SER A 142 6.77 12.35 -10.22
N ARG A 143 5.60 12.70 -9.68
CA ARG A 143 5.41 13.96 -8.95
C ARG A 143 6.32 14.07 -7.72
N ILE A 144 6.51 12.97 -7.00
CA ILE A 144 7.37 12.95 -5.81
C ILE A 144 8.85 13.05 -6.19
N ILE A 145 9.26 12.43 -7.30
CA ILE A 145 10.63 12.54 -7.82
C ILE A 145 10.90 13.97 -8.30
N GLU A 146 9.97 14.59 -9.01
CA GLU A 146 10.06 15.98 -9.48
C GLU A 146 10.17 16.98 -8.31
N GLN A 147 9.51 16.71 -7.20
CA GLN A 147 9.56 17.52 -5.98
C GLN A 147 10.80 17.25 -5.11
N SER A 148 11.61 16.24 -5.45
CA SER A 148 12.81 15.90 -4.68
C SER A 148 13.92 16.94 -4.86
N PRO A 149 14.62 17.36 -3.78
CA PRO A 149 15.68 18.38 -3.84
C PRO A 149 16.77 18.07 -4.88
N HIS A 150 17.10 16.79 -5.07
CA HIS A 150 18.12 16.35 -6.04
C HIS A 150 17.69 16.56 -7.52
N TYR A 151 16.40 16.48 -7.81
CA TYR A 151 15.88 16.77 -9.15
C TYR A 151 15.85 18.28 -9.40
N LEU A 152 15.40 19.06 -8.41
CA LEU A 152 15.39 20.52 -8.47
C LEU A 152 16.80 21.13 -8.62
N SER A 153 17.83 20.53 -8.00
CA SER A 153 19.22 20.98 -8.17
C SER A 153 19.80 20.67 -9.56
N SER A 154 19.45 19.53 -10.14
CA SER A 154 19.95 19.14 -11.48
C SER A 154 19.28 19.93 -12.60
N HIS A 155 18.01 20.31 -12.47
CA HIS A 155 17.32 21.17 -13.43
C HIS A 155 17.67 22.66 -13.31
N LYS A 156 18.02 23.16 -12.11
CA LYS A 156 18.55 24.53 -11.96
C LYS A 156 19.92 24.70 -12.64
N GLN A 157 20.74 23.65 -12.67
CA GLN A 157 22.02 23.68 -13.39
C GLN A 157 21.84 23.75 -14.91
N THR A 158 20.77 23.20 -15.48
CA THR A 158 20.52 23.27 -16.93
C THR A 158 20.03 24.64 -17.39
N LEU A 159 19.30 25.36 -16.53
CA LEU A 159 18.77 26.71 -16.83
C LEU A 159 19.76 27.85 -16.54
N SER A 160 20.94 27.55 -16.01
CA SER A 160 22.00 28.55 -15.75
C SER A 160 23.11 28.56 -16.82
N TYR A 161 22.91 27.81 -17.92
CA TYR A 161 23.78 27.80 -19.11
C TYR A 161 23.05 28.28 -20.39
N VAL A 162 22.17 29.28 -20.27
CA VAL A 162 21.60 30.00 -21.43
C VAL A 162 21.82 31.49 -21.24
#